data_AF-X0TIM6-F1
#
_entry.id   AF-X0TIM6-F1
#
_cell.length_a   1.000
_cell.length_b   1.000
_cell.length_c   1.000
_cell.angle_alpha   90.00
_cell.angle_beta   90.00
_cell.angle_gamma   90.00
#
_symmetry.space_group_name_H-M   'P 1'
#
loop_
_entity.id
_entity.type
_entity.pdbx_description
1 polymer ?
#
loop_
_entity_poly.entity_id
_entity_poly.type
_entity_poly.pdbx_seq_one_letter_code
_entity_poly.pdbx_strand_id
1 'polypeptide(L)'
;MALTEQEVIHNLALGRIGEYGVEDTTASRALKQNQLCIRYFDQARDVTLRAHPWNEAKKRVVIAQDSDDAVFGYDRQYTPPTDYLRILSVNDSVGAD
;
A
#
# COMPACT_ATOMS: atom_id res chain seq x y z
N MET A 1 22.72 -14.24 -6.93
CA MET A 1 21.70 -13.21 -7.24
C MET A 1 21.27 -12.64 -5.90
N ALA A 2 21.27 -11.32 -5.70
CA ALA A 2 20.82 -10.75 -4.43
C ALA A 2 19.30 -10.90 -4.30
N LEU A 3 18.81 -11.21 -3.09
CA LEU A 3 17.37 -11.23 -2.79
C LEU A 3 16.81 -9.81 -2.91
N THR A 4 15.57 -9.69 -3.38
CA THR A 4 14.83 -8.43 -3.35
C THR A 4 14.42 -8.07 -1.92
N GLU A 5 14.15 -6.79 -1.65
CA GLU A 5 13.76 -6.32 -0.31
C GLU A 5 12.49 -7.03 0.20
N GLN A 6 11.54 -7.30 -0.69
CA GLN A 6 10.32 -8.03 -0.37
C GLN A 6 10.64 -9.46 0.09
N GLU A 7 11.55 -10.15 -0.61
CA GLU A 7 11.94 -11.53 -0.29
C GLU A 7 12.63 -11.63 1.08
N VAL A 8 13.44 -10.63 1.44
CA VAL A 8 14.04 -10.54 2.78
C VAL A 8 12.95 -10.50 3.86
N ILE A 9 11.86 -9.74 3.64
CA ILE A 9 10.74 -9.67 4.58
C ILE A 9 9.96 -11.00 4.66
N HIS A 10 9.80 -11.70 3.52
CA HIS A 10 9.12 -13.00 3.49
C HIS A 10 9.90 -14.03 4.32
N ASN A 11 11.21 -14.10 4.12
CA ASN A 11 12.08 -14.98 4.88
C ASN A 11 12.11 -14.64 6.37
N LEU A 12 12.05 -13.35 6.74
CA LEU A 12 11.91 -12.93 8.14
C LEU A 12 10.60 -13.42 8.75
N ALA A 13 9.48 -13.35 8.02
CA ALA A 13 8.19 -13.83 8.49
C ALA A 13 8.16 -15.35 8.67
N LEU A 14 8.76 -16.10 7.74
CA LEU A 14 8.89 -17.56 7.83
C LEU A 14 9.78 -18.00 9.00
N GLY A 15 10.89 -17.30 9.22
CA GLY A 15 11.77 -17.56 10.37
C GLY A 15 11.07 -17.39 11.72
N ARG A 16 10.08 -16.48 11.83
CA ARG A 16 9.30 -16.29 13.07
C ARG A 16 8.39 -17.46 13.43
N ILE A 17 8.01 -18.28 12.44
CA ILE A 17 7.18 -19.47 12.66
C ILE A 17 7.99 -20.78 12.60
N GLY A 18 9.32 -20.69 12.45
CA GLY A 18 10.22 -21.84 12.39
C GLY A 18 10.24 -22.56 11.04
N GLU A 19 9.71 -21.93 9.98
CA GLU A 19 9.80 -22.47 8.62
C GLU A 19 11.18 -22.17 8.01
N TYR A 20 11.64 -23.06 7.13
CA TYR A 20 12.89 -22.86 6.39
C TYR A 20 12.72 -21.73 5.36
N GLY A 21 13.72 -20.84 5.28
CA GLY A 21 13.73 -19.75 4.31
C GLY A 21 13.77 -20.25 2.88
N VAL A 22 13.19 -19.49 1.95
CA VAL A 22 13.17 -19.87 0.53
C VAL A 22 14.31 -19.19 -0.21
N GLU A 23 15.13 -20.00 -0.90
CA GLU A 23 16.26 -19.55 -1.72
C GLU A 23 15.88 -19.23 -3.18
N ASP A 24 14.69 -19.63 -3.64
CA ASP A 24 14.23 -19.39 -5.02
C ASP A 24 12.79 -18.83 -5.06
N THR A 25 12.70 -17.60 -5.53
CA THR A 25 11.47 -16.79 -5.64
C THR A 25 11.15 -16.46 -7.10
N THR A 26 11.91 -17.03 -8.05
CA THR A 26 11.74 -16.75 -9.48
C THR A 26 10.53 -17.51 -10.03
N ALA A 27 9.35 -16.88 -9.99
CA ALA A 27 8.14 -17.13 -10.80
C ALA A 27 7.67 -18.58 -11.06
N SER A 28 8.23 -19.60 -10.40
CA SER A 28 7.90 -21.01 -10.61
C SER A 28 7.07 -21.57 -9.46
N ARG A 29 6.06 -20.82 -8.98
CA ARG A 29 5.00 -21.35 -8.10
C ARG A 29 5.53 -22.13 -6.87
N ALA A 30 6.69 -21.75 -6.34
CA ALA A 30 7.45 -22.54 -5.37
C ALA A 30 6.98 -22.29 -3.92
N LEU A 31 6.53 -23.37 -3.27
CA LEU A 31 6.17 -23.53 -1.86
C LEU A 31 4.90 -22.80 -1.37
N LYS A 32 4.04 -23.55 -0.67
CA LYS A 32 2.78 -23.05 -0.07
C LYS A 32 3.02 -21.87 0.88
N GLN A 33 4.15 -21.90 1.57
CA GLN A 33 4.62 -20.85 2.48
C GLN A 33 4.78 -19.50 1.78
N ASN A 34 5.44 -19.47 0.61
CA ASN A 34 5.63 -18.23 -0.15
C ASN A 34 4.30 -17.66 -0.65
N GLN A 35 3.37 -18.51 -1.07
CA GLN A 35 2.04 -18.06 -1.50
C GLN A 35 1.29 -17.36 -0.37
N LEU A 36 1.44 -17.85 0.86
CA LEU A 36 0.86 -17.20 2.03
C LEU A 36 1.51 -15.84 2.28
N CYS A 37 2.85 -15.76 2.25
CA CYS A 37 3.54 -14.49 2.42
C CYS A 37 3.15 -13.47 1.35
N ILE A 38 3.14 -13.84 0.07
CA ILE A 38 2.70 -12.96 -1.03
C ILE A 38 1.26 -12.49 -0.81
N ARG A 39 0.36 -13.41 -0.44
CA ARG A 39 -1.06 -13.10 -0.23
C ARG A 39 -1.28 -12.06 0.88
N TYR A 40 -0.51 -12.14 1.96
CA TYR A 40 -0.73 -11.28 3.13
C TYR A 40 0.16 -10.03 3.16
N PHE A 41 1.23 -10.00 2.37
CA PHE A 41 2.19 -8.90 2.40
C PHE A 41 1.54 -7.56 2.07
N ASP A 42 0.79 -7.46 0.98
CA ASP A 42 0.14 -6.21 0.58
C ASP A 42 -0.86 -5.72 1.63
N GLN A 43 -1.67 -6.64 2.19
CA GLN A 43 -2.61 -6.30 3.25
C GLN A 43 -1.89 -5.77 4.51
N ALA A 44 -0.82 -6.43 4.93
CA ALA A 44 -0.04 -6.03 6.12
C ALA A 44 0.65 -4.68 5.91
N ARG A 45 1.23 -4.45 4.73
CA ARG A 45 1.82 -3.16 4.33
C ARG A 45 0.76 -2.05 4.39
N ASP A 46 -0.38 -2.27 3.75
CA ASP A 46 -1.43 -1.25 3.64
C ASP A 46 -2.07 -0.92 5.00
N VAL A 47 -2.24 -1.91 5.89
CA VAL A 47 -2.69 -1.70 7.27
C VAL A 47 -1.66 -0.86 8.05
N THR A 48 -0.38 -1.19 7.92
CA THR A 48 0.71 -0.47 8.62
C THR A 48 0.78 0.98 8.16
N LEU A 49 0.76 1.21 6.85
CA LEU A 49 0.82 2.55 6.26
C LEU A 49 -0.43 3.39 6.57
N ARG A 50 -1.59 2.76 6.77
CA ARG A 50 -2.84 3.46 7.14
C ARG A 50 -2.90 3.83 8.64
N ALA A 51 -2.18 3.12 9.51
CA ALA A 51 -2.27 3.29 10.95
C ALA A 51 -1.82 4.68 11.43
N HIS A 52 -0.83 5.28 10.78
CA HIS A 52 -0.24 6.56 11.17
C HIS A 52 0.17 7.40 9.94
N PRO A 53 0.28 8.73 10.07
CA PRO A 53 0.73 9.60 8.98
C PRO A 53 2.27 9.62 8.85
N TRP A 54 2.84 8.50 8.34
CA TRP A 54 4.28 8.31 8.14
C TRP A 54 4.89 9.37 7.21
N ASN A 55 6.01 9.99 7.62
CA ASN A 55 6.65 11.07 6.84
C ASN A 55 7.07 10.63 5.44
N GLU A 56 7.59 9.41 5.30
CA GLU A 56 8.06 8.85 4.02
C GLU A 56 6.93 8.41 3.08
N ALA A 57 5.75 8.10 3.63
CA ALA A 57 4.58 7.67 2.85
C ALA A 57 3.56 8.81 2.64
N LYS A 58 4.00 10.07 2.78
CA LYS A 58 3.19 11.27 2.54
C LYS A 58 3.61 11.97 1.26
N LYS A 59 2.62 12.30 0.43
CA LYS A 59 2.79 13.06 -0.81
C LYS A 59 1.70 14.12 -0.92
N ARG A 60 2.08 15.33 -1.31
CA ARG A 60 1.13 16.39 -1.71
C ARG A 60 0.94 16.34 -3.22
N VAL A 61 -0.30 16.35 -3.66
CA VAL A 61 -0.68 16.34 -5.08
C VAL A 61 -1.68 17.45 -5.32
N VAL A 62 -1.50 18.19 -6.41
CA VAL A 62 -2.47 19.16 -6.92
C VAL A 62 -3.29 18.46 -8.00
N ILE A 63 -4.61 18.48 -7.85
CA ILE A 63 -5.56 17.80 -8.74
C ILE A 63 -6.35 18.87 -9.48
N ALA A 64 -6.50 18.71 -10.80
CA ALA A 64 -7.34 19.58 -11.61
C ALA A 64 -8.82 19.22 -11.42
N GLN A 65 -9.71 20.20 -11.58
CA GLN A 65 -11.15 19.95 -11.58
C GLN A 65 -11.53 19.07 -12.77
N ASP A 66 -12.42 18.11 -12.55
CA ASP A 66 -12.98 17.28 -13.61
C ASP A 66 -13.88 18.14 -14.53
N SER A 67 -14.03 17.73 -15.80
CA SER A 67 -14.89 18.44 -16.75
C SER A 67 -16.38 18.24 -16.50
N ASP A 68 -16.72 17.14 -15.83
CA ASP A 68 -18.10 16.78 -15.52
C ASP A 68 -18.53 17.42 -14.19
N ASP A 69 -19.77 17.90 -14.14
CA ASP A 69 -20.35 18.45 -12.92
C ASP A 69 -20.56 17.36 -11.87
N ALA A 70 -20.45 17.73 -10.60
CA ALA A 70 -20.72 16.80 -9.52
C ALA A 70 -22.19 16.36 -9.53
N VAL A 71 -22.41 15.07 -9.30
CA VAL A 71 -23.75 14.47 -9.37
C VAL A 71 -24.74 15.12 -8.40
N PHE A 72 -24.28 15.57 -7.23
CA PHE A 72 -25.12 16.25 -6.24
C PHE A 72 -24.29 17.01 -5.18
N GLY A 73 -24.85 18.12 -4.68
CA GLY A 73 -24.45 18.77 -3.42
C GLY A 73 -23.20 19.66 -3.45
N TYR A 74 -22.38 19.58 -4.49
CA TYR A 74 -21.17 20.38 -4.66
C TYR A 74 -21.09 20.98 -6.07
N ASP A 75 -20.46 22.14 -6.20
CA ASP A 75 -20.30 22.81 -7.50
C ASP A 75 -19.14 22.25 -8.35
N ARG A 76 -18.26 21.43 -7.76
CA ARG A 76 -17.02 20.97 -8.39
C ARG A 76 -16.73 19.52 -8.03
N GLN A 77 -16.19 18.78 -8.99
CA GLN A 77 -15.74 17.40 -8.82
C GLN A 77 -14.23 17.27 -9.07
N TYR A 78 -13.59 16.35 -8.33
CA TYR A 78 -12.18 16.04 -8.44
C TYR A 78 -11.97 14.53 -8.34
N THR A 79 -11.26 13.95 -9.30
CA THR A 79 -10.89 12.54 -9.25
C THR A 79 -9.70 12.32 -8.31
N PRO A 80 -9.80 11.44 -7.28
CA PRO A 80 -8.68 11.15 -6.39
C PRO A 80 -7.53 10.45 -7.14
N PRO A 81 -6.28 10.55 -6.64
CA PRO A 81 -5.15 9.83 -7.22
C PRO A 81 -5.41 8.31 -7.23
N THR A 82 -4.69 7.54 -8.05
CA THR A 82 -4.81 6.08 -8.05
C THR A 82 -3.82 5.39 -7.10
N ASP A 83 -2.76 6.10 -6.67
CA ASP A 83 -1.64 5.60 -5.87
C ASP A 83 -1.72 5.98 -4.38
N TYR A 84 -2.89 5.86 -3.74
CA TYR A 84 -3.08 6.29 -2.34
C TYR A 84 -3.79 5.25 -1.47
N LEU A 85 -3.50 5.29 -0.17
CA LEU A 85 -4.16 4.44 0.83
C LEU A 85 -5.19 5.19 1.68
N ARG A 86 -4.99 6.50 1.86
CA ARG A 86 -5.82 7.41 2.67
C ARG A 86 -5.53 8.87 2.29
N ILE A 87 -6.57 9.70 2.25
CA ILE A 87 -6.43 11.17 2.15
C ILE A 87 -6.28 11.70 3.58
N LEU A 88 -5.21 12.46 3.85
CA LEU A 88 -4.92 13.01 5.18
C LEU A 88 -5.52 14.41 5.38
N SER A 89 -5.46 15.25 4.35
CA SER A 89 -5.93 16.63 4.41
C SER A 89 -6.32 17.11 3.01
N VAL A 90 -7.33 17.97 2.93
CA VAL A 90 -7.71 18.66 1.68
C VAL A 90 -7.59 20.16 1.93
N ASN A 91 -6.78 20.86 1.13
CA ASN A 91 -6.59 22.31 1.24
C ASN A 91 -6.25 22.78 2.67
N ASP A 92 -5.33 22.08 3.33
CA ASP A 92 -4.89 22.29 4.72
C ASP A 92 -6.00 22.21 5.79
N SER A 93 -7.22 21.85 5.41
CA SER A 93 -8.18 21.26 6.35
C SER A 93 -7.72 19.82 6.64
N VAL A 94 -7.30 19.58 7.87
CA VAL A 94 -7.24 18.20 8.40
C VAL A 94 -8.69 17.76 8.47
N GLY A 95 -9.05 16.70 7.74
CA GLY A 95 -10.44 16.28 7.60
C GLY A 95 -11.10 16.24 8.97
N ALA A 96 -12.16 17.03 9.15
CA ALA A 96 -12.99 16.95 10.33
C ALA A 96 -13.55 15.53 10.38
N ASP A 97 -13.40 14.90 11.55
CA ASP A 97 -13.99 13.60 11.86
C ASP A 97 -15.50 13.57 11.59
#